data_AF-A0A392VBV7-F1
#
_entry.id   AF-A0A392VBV7-F1
#
_cell.length_a   1.000
_cell.length_b   1.000
_cell.length_c   1.000
_cell.angle_alpha   90.00
_cell.angle_beta   90.00
_cell.angle_gamma   90.00
#
_symmetry.space_group_name_H-M   'P 1'
#
loop_
_entity.id
_entity.type
_entity.pdbx_description
1 polymer ?
#
loop_
_entity_poly.entity_id
_entity_poly.type
_entity_poly.pdbx_seq_one_letter_code
_entity_poly.pdbx_strand_id
1 'polypeptide(L)' 'VWDDKCEKSFQELKKRLTSALVLILPNPKESFVVYCDASKTGLGGVLMQNG' A
#
# COMPACT_ATOMS: atom_id res chain seq x y z
N VAL A 1 0.66 -20.58 -13.61
CA VAL A 1 2.14 -20.60 -13.51
C VAL A 1 2.59 -19.15 -13.42
N TRP A 2 3.50 -18.84 -12.50
CA TRP A 2 4.13 -17.52 -12.45
C TRP A 2 5.23 -17.48 -13.51
N ASP A 3 5.11 -16.58 -14.48
CA ASP A 3 6.08 -16.43 -15.58
C ASP A 3 6.83 -15.09 -15.48
N ASP A 4 7.79 -14.88 -16.39
CA ASP A 4 8.60 -13.66 -16.40
C ASP A 4 7.77 -12.38 -16.59
N LYS A 5 6.61 -12.48 -17.25
CA LYS A 5 5.70 -11.35 -17.44
C LYS A 5 4.96 -11.05 -16.15
N CYS A 6 4.52 -12.06 -15.42
CA CYS A 6 3.98 -11.93 -14.06
C CYS A 6 4.99 -11.27 -13.13
N GLU A 7 6.23 -11.76 -13.09
CA GLU A 7 7.27 -11.21 -12.21
C GLU A 7 7.55 -9.73 -12.51
N LYS A 8 7.75 -9.38 -13.78
CA LYS A 8 7.98 -7.99 -14.20
C LYS A 8 6.84 -7.07 -13.79
N SER A 9 5.60 -7.53 -13.96
CA SER A 9 4.40 -6.76 -13.61
C SER A 9 4.30 -6.56 -12.09
N PHE A 10 4.60 -7.60 -11.31
CA PHE A 10 4.58 -7.53 -9.85
C PHE A 10 5.69 -6.64 -9.29
N GLN A 11 6.90 -6.69 -9.86
CA GLN A 11 7.99 -5.79 -9.48
C GLN A 11 7.68 -4.34 -9.81
N GLU A 12 7.07 -4.07 -10.96
CA GLU A 12 6.61 -2.72 -11.30
C GLU A 12 5.50 -2.26 -10.35
N LEU A 13 4.56 -3.13 -9.95
CA LEU A 13 3.53 -2.80 -8.96
C LEU A 13 4.16 -2.45 -7.61
N LYS A 14 5.08 -3.29 -7.11
CA LYS A 14 5.83 -3.00 -5.87
C LYS A 14 6.54 -1.67 -5.98
N LYS A 15 7.29 -1.45 -7.08
CA LYS A 15 7.96 -0.18 -7.32
C LYS A 15 6.97 0.97 -7.23
N ARG A 16 5.85 0.96 -7.95
CA ARG A 16 4.86 2.05 -7.91
C ARG A 16 4.28 2.28 -6.50
N LEU A 17 3.96 1.21 -5.77
CA LEU A 17 3.42 1.29 -4.41
C LEU A 17 4.44 1.76 -3.38
N THR A 18 5.74 1.49 -3.58
CA THR A 18 6.79 1.87 -2.63
C THR A 18 7.58 3.11 -3.04
N SER A 19 7.46 3.57 -4.29
CA SER A 19 8.20 4.73 -4.83
C SER A 19 7.31 5.92 -5.19
N ALA A 20 5.99 5.75 -5.37
CA ALA A 20 5.08 6.89 -5.30
C ALA A 20 5.11 7.45 -3.87
N LEU A 21 5.18 8.77 -3.78
CA LEU A 21 5.59 9.53 -2.60
C LEU A 21 5.11 8.89 -1.29
N VAL A 22 6.07 8.41 -0.51
CA VAL A 22 6.00 8.18 0.94
C VAL A 22 5.34 9.35 1.71
N LEU A 23 5.06 10.50 1.06
CA LEU A 23 4.52 11.75 1.59
C LEU A 23 3.80 12.57 0.49
N ILE A 24 2.55 12.27 0.11
CA ILE A 24 1.67 13.43 -0.11
C ILE A 24 1.56 14.05 1.28
N LEU A 25 1.90 15.34 1.41
CA LEU A 25 1.83 16.01 2.71
C LEU A 25 0.42 15.80 3.25
N PRO A 26 0.29 15.21 4.45
CA PRO A 26 -1.03 14.91 4.97
C PRO A 26 -1.82 16.21 5.06
N ASN A 27 -3.07 16.18 4.64
CA ASN A 27 -3.93 17.34 4.77
C ASN A 27 -4.35 17.44 6.24
N PRO A 28 -3.91 18.45 7.01
CA PRO A 28 -4.23 18.54 8.44
C PRO A 28 -5.71 18.84 8.70
N LYS A 29 -6.47 19.18 7.65
CA LYS A 29 -7.92 19.42 7.74
C LYS A 29 -8.74 18.15 7.53
N GLU A 30 -8.11 17.06 7.13
CA GLU A 30 -8.78 15.78 6.87
C GLU A 30 -8.42 14.76 7.94
N SER A 31 -9.39 13.93 8.28
CA SER A 31 -9.16 12.81 9.19
C SER A 31 -8.37 11.71 8.50
N PHE A 32 -7.62 10.97 9.30
CA PHE A 32 -7.04 9.71 8.87
C PHE A 32 -7.98 8.56 9.22
N VAL A 33 -8.00 7.54 8.36
CA VAL A 33 -8.65 6.26 8.63
C VAL A 33 -7.58 5.17 8.58
N VAL A 34 -7.56 4.33 9.62
CA VAL A 34 -6.70 3.16 9.66
C VAL A 34 -7.53 1.94 9.31
N TYR A 35 -7.12 1.21 8.28
CA TYR A 35 -7.68 -0.08 7.93
C TYR A 35 -6.72 -1.16 8.42
N CYS A 36 -7.20 -2.01 9.32
CA CYS A 36 -6.43 -3.12 9.85
C CYS A 36 -7.06 -4.44 9.41
N ASP A 37 -6.24 -5.43 9.10
CA ASP A 37 -6.66 -6.80 8.90
C ASP A 37 -5.68 -7.77 9.56
N ALA A 38 -6.18 -8.89 10.07
CA ALA A 38 -5.41 -9.83 10.84
C ALA A 38 -5.66 -11.27 10.39
N SER A 39 -4.59 -12.06 10.41
CA SER A 39 -4.60 -13.51 10.24
C SER A 39 -4.11 -14.20 11.52
N LYS A 40 -4.16 -15.54 11.56
CA LYS A 40 -3.65 -16.31 12.71
C LYS A 40 -2.17 -16.07 13.00
N THR A 41 -1.40 -15.64 12.01
CA THR A 41 0.07 -15.53 12.10
C THR A 41 0.60 -14.12 11.89
N GLY A 42 -0.26 -13.14 11.63
CA GLY A 42 0.20 -11.79 11.33
C GLY A 42 -0.93 -10.76 11.29
N LEU A 43 -0.55 -9.50 11.51
CA LEU A 43 -1.41 -8.33 11.48
C LEU A 43 -0.86 -7.36 10.44
N GLY A 44 -1.74 -6.75 9.66
CA GLY A 44 -1.42 -5.69 8.70
C GLY A 44 -2.31 -4.47 8.91
N GLY A 45 -1.81 -3.29 8.56
CA GLY A 45 -2.57 -2.05 8.60
C GLY A 45 -2.15 -1.06 7.52
N VAL A 46 -3.09 -0.25 7.05
CA VAL A 46 -2.89 0.83 6.08
C VAL A 46 -3.54 2.11 6.61
N LEU A 47 -2.80 3.21 6.59
CA LEU A 47 -3.27 4.55 6.94
C LEU A 47 -3.69 5.27 5.65
N MET A 48 -4.92 5.79 5.59
CA MET A 48 -5.44 6.51 4.41
C MET A 48 -6.10 7.83 4.79
N GLN A 49 -5.95 8.84 3.93
CA GLN A 49 -6.76 10.07 3.89
C GLN A 49 -7.45 10.10 2.52
N ASN A 50 -8.75 10.36 2.48
CA ASN A 50 -9.57 10.33 1.26
C ASN A 50 -9.41 9.03 0.44
N GLY A 51 -9.87 7.91 1.04
CA GLY A 51 -9.84 6.58 0.40
C GLY A 51 -10.71 6.44 -0.84
#